data_AF-A0A9E2ZFY8-F1
#
_entry.id   AF-A0A9E2ZFY8-F1
#
_cell.length_a   1.000
_cell.length_b   1.000
_cell.length_c   1.000
_cell.angle_alpha   90.00
_cell.angle_beta   90.00
_cell.angle_gamma   90.00
#
_symmetry.space_group_name_H-M   'P 1'
#
loop_
_entity.id
_entity.type
_entity.pdbx_description
1 polymer ?
#
loop_
_entity_poly.entity_id
_entity_poly.type
_entity_poly.pdbx_seq_one_letter_code
_entity_poly.pdbx_strand_id
1 'polypeptide(L)'
;TGTGAAKNSGVASAVKQTPGAVGYVEQAYAIENNFTYASVKNSAGTYVLPSIPNTSAAASGINVPPNLGISTINSKNPSAYPIVSQTFLVTYEDMCKAGVSQSTASAVKHFLTYALGQGQSTLGAGSNQLPYAPLPASLASQGNAQLAKLKCNGSPLS
;
A
#
# COMPACT_ATOMS: atom_id res chain seq x y z
N THR A 1 30.58 -5.52 -0.32
CA THR A 1 29.87 -4.81 -1.40
C THR A 1 28.44 -5.33 -1.48
N GLY A 2 27.50 -4.58 -2.05
CA GLY A 2 26.10 -5.02 -2.22
C GLY A 2 25.83 -5.51 -3.63
N THR A 3 24.98 -6.51 -3.77
CA THR A 3 24.51 -7.02 -5.07
C THR A 3 23.07 -6.59 -5.29
N GLY A 4 22.81 -5.86 -6.38
CA GLY A 4 21.44 -5.48 -6.75
C GLY A 4 20.65 -6.69 -7.26
N ALA A 5 19.35 -6.73 -6.95
CA ALA A 5 18.43 -7.73 -7.47
C ALA A 5 17.14 -7.07 -7.94
N ALA A 6 16.50 -7.64 -8.95
CA ALA A 6 15.31 -7.05 -9.55
C ALA A 6 14.06 -7.34 -8.71
N LYS A 7 13.37 -6.27 -8.27
CA LYS A 7 12.07 -6.33 -7.57
C LYS A 7 12.14 -7.08 -6.23
N ASN A 8 11.00 -7.16 -5.53
CA ASN A 8 10.90 -7.90 -4.26
C ASN A 8 11.29 -9.38 -4.40
N SER A 9 10.83 -10.07 -5.45
CA SER A 9 11.12 -11.49 -5.67
C SER A 9 12.60 -11.78 -5.91
N GLY A 10 13.31 -10.90 -6.63
CA GLY A 10 14.75 -11.02 -6.84
C GLY A 10 15.53 -10.80 -5.55
N VAL A 11 15.18 -9.76 -4.77
CA VAL A 11 15.82 -9.51 -3.47
C VAL A 11 15.56 -10.66 -2.51
N ALA A 12 14.32 -11.15 -2.41
CA ALA A 12 13.98 -12.31 -1.59
C ALA A 12 14.79 -13.55 -1.99
N SER A 13 14.89 -13.84 -3.29
CA SER A 13 15.67 -14.97 -3.80
C SER A 13 17.15 -14.84 -3.45
N ALA A 14 17.72 -13.64 -3.56
CA ALA A 14 19.11 -13.38 -3.22
C ALA A 14 19.39 -13.54 -1.72
N VAL A 15 18.50 -13.02 -0.87
CA VAL A 15 18.58 -13.21 0.60
C VAL A 15 18.52 -14.69 0.96
N LYS A 16 17.58 -15.44 0.37
CA LYS A 16 17.41 -16.88 0.64
C LYS A 16 18.66 -17.71 0.29
N GLN A 17 19.37 -17.35 -0.76
CA GLN A 17 20.53 -18.08 -1.27
C GLN A 17 21.86 -17.66 -0.63
N THR A 18 21.88 -16.56 0.14
CA THR A 18 23.12 -15.96 0.63
C THR A 18 23.13 -15.92 2.17
N PRO A 19 23.85 -16.84 2.84
CA PRO A 19 23.98 -16.82 4.29
C PRO A 19 24.52 -15.47 4.80
N GLY A 20 23.87 -14.90 5.80
CA GLY A 20 24.24 -13.62 6.41
C GLY A 20 23.81 -12.38 5.61
N ALA A 21 23.04 -12.53 4.52
CA ALA A 21 22.54 -11.39 3.77
C ALA A 21 21.49 -10.57 4.53
N VAL A 22 21.48 -9.26 4.27
CA VAL A 22 20.44 -8.32 4.69
C VAL A 22 19.85 -7.69 3.44
N GLY A 23 18.53 -7.72 3.31
CA GLY A 23 17.81 -7.11 2.18
C GLY A 23 16.55 -6.39 2.67
N TYR A 24 15.99 -5.56 1.80
CA TYR A 24 14.70 -4.89 2.04
C TYR A 24 13.67 -5.44 1.06
N VAL A 25 12.54 -5.90 1.58
CA VAL A 25 11.40 -6.36 0.79
C VAL A 25 10.12 -5.89 1.45
N GLU A 26 9.03 -5.83 0.68
CA GLU A 26 7.68 -5.68 1.22
C GLU A 26 7.37 -6.84 2.19
N GLN A 27 6.60 -6.56 3.24
CA GLN A 27 6.36 -7.46 4.37
C GLN A 27 5.81 -8.84 3.95
N ALA A 28 4.92 -8.90 2.96
CA ALA A 28 4.36 -10.16 2.47
C ALA A 28 5.46 -11.11 1.98
N TYR A 29 6.47 -10.59 1.28
CA TYR A 29 7.58 -11.40 0.77
C TYR A 29 8.42 -12.00 1.89
N ALA A 30 8.60 -11.28 3.00
CA ALA A 30 9.30 -11.79 4.17
C ALA A 30 8.51 -12.91 4.86
N ILE A 31 7.19 -12.74 4.98
CA ILE A 31 6.28 -13.74 5.57
C ILE A 31 6.24 -15.00 4.71
N GLU A 32 5.95 -14.86 3.41
CA GLU A 32 5.83 -15.99 2.47
C GLU A 32 7.12 -16.82 2.36
N ASN A 33 8.29 -16.19 2.51
CA ASN A 33 9.57 -16.87 2.46
C ASN A 33 10.10 -17.32 3.83
N ASN A 34 9.34 -17.10 4.91
CA ASN A 34 9.72 -17.41 6.29
C ASN A 34 11.07 -16.78 6.69
N PHE A 35 11.32 -15.54 6.28
CA PHE A 35 12.54 -14.83 6.66
C PHE A 35 12.48 -14.33 8.09
N THR A 36 13.65 -14.29 8.73
CA THR A 36 13.84 -13.46 9.91
C THR A 36 13.85 -11.99 9.48
N TYR A 37 13.02 -11.17 10.11
CA TYR A 37 12.96 -9.73 9.88
C TYR A 37 13.24 -8.96 11.18
N ALA A 38 13.87 -7.80 11.04
CA ALA A 38 14.36 -7.01 12.17
C ALA A 38 13.29 -6.05 12.72
N SER A 39 13.33 -5.83 14.04
CA SER A 39 12.72 -4.64 14.62
C SER A 39 13.55 -3.42 14.27
N VAL A 40 12.88 -2.28 14.04
CA VAL A 40 13.55 -1.02 13.68
C VAL A 40 13.16 0.04 14.70
N LYS A 41 14.14 0.81 15.17
CA LYS A 41 13.91 1.93 16.08
C LYS A 41 13.12 3.02 15.36
N ASN A 42 11.91 3.32 15.85
CA ASN A 42 11.08 4.39 15.31
C ASN A 42 11.47 5.77 15.88
N SER A 43 10.80 6.83 15.41
CA SER A 43 11.09 8.20 15.87
C SER A 43 10.84 8.44 17.35
N ALA A 44 10.03 7.61 18.01
CA ALA A 44 9.80 7.67 19.45
C ALA A 44 10.89 6.94 20.27
N GLY A 45 11.84 6.29 19.60
CA GLY A 45 12.95 5.58 20.22
C GLY A 45 12.68 4.12 20.55
N THR A 46 11.51 3.59 20.17
CA THR A 46 11.11 2.20 20.44
C THR A 46 11.47 1.31 19.25
N TYR A 47 12.02 0.12 19.52
CA TYR A 47 12.22 -0.90 18.49
C TYR A 47 10.92 -1.64 18.22
N VAL A 48 10.42 -1.56 16.99
CA VAL A 48 9.11 -2.09 16.60
C VAL A 48 9.28 -3.08 15.45
N LEU A 49 8.62 -4.24 15.53
CA LEU A 49 8.58 -5.22 14.43
C LEU A 49 7.58 -4.77 13.36
N PRO A 50 7.81 -5.11 12.07
CA PRO A 50 6.80 -4.94 11.05
C PRO A 50 5.61 -5.88 11.35
N SER A 51 4.42 -5.31 11.55
CA SER A 51 3.17 -6.03 11.79
C SER A 51 2.01 -5.19 11.26
N ILE A 52 0.87 -5.80 10.94
CA ILE A 52 -0.30 -5.05 10.48
C ILE A 52 -0.70 -3.93 11.44
N PRO A 53 -0.80 -4.15 12.78
CA PRO A 53 -1.07 -3.07 13.72
C PRO A 53 -0.04 -1.93 13.69
N ASN A 54 1.26 -2.26 13.59
CA ASN A 54 2.33 -1.25 13.59
C ASN A 54 2.41 -0.49 12.26
N THR A 55 2.04 -1.12 11.16
CA THR A 55 1.86 -0.49 9.84
C THR A 55 0.66 0.46 9.86
N SER A 56 -0.49 0.02 10.38
CA SER A 56 -1.68 0.87 10.54
C SER A 56 -1.43 2.07 11.48
N ALA A 57 -0.65 1.88 12.54
CA ALA A 57 -0.28 2.94 13.46
C ALA A 57 0.48 4.10 12.78
N ALA A 58 1.29 3.81 11.76
CA ALA A 58 2.04 4.81 11.01
C ALA A 58 1.13 5.79 10.25
N ALA A 59 -0.05 5.33 9.81
CA ALA A 59 -1.04 6.11 9.09
C ALA A 59 -2.17 6.65 9.99
N SER A 60 -2.13 6.38 11.29
CA SER A 60 -3.16 6.87 12.23
C SER A 60 -3.05 8.38 12.42
N GLY A 61 -4.20 9.07 12.30
CA GLY A 61 -4.29 10.52 12.53
C GLY A 61 -3.63 11.39 11.46
N ILE A 62 -3.23 10.82 10.32
CA ILE A 62 -2.63 11.61 9.23
C ILE A 62 -3.67 12.53 8.57
N ASN A 63 -3.24 13.73 8.21
CA ASN A 63 -4.00 14.59 7.31
C ASN A 63 -3.85 14.09 5.87
N VAL A 64 -4.96 13.82 5.19
CA VAL A 64 -4.97 13.33 3.81
C VAL A 64 -5.37 14.49 2.88
N PRO A 65 -4.44 15.04 2.08
CA PRO A 65 -4.76 16.12 1.15
C PRO A 65 -5.59 15.62 -0.06
N PRO A 66 -6.26 16.51 -0.80
CA PRO A 66 -7.05 16.14 -1.98
C PRO A 66 -6.27 15.44 -3.10
N ASN A 67 -4.94 15.56 -3.15
CA ASN A 67 -4.10 14.86 -4.11
C ASN A 67 -3.59 13.50 -3.59
N LEU A 68 -4.05 13.06 -2.42
CA LEU A 68 -3.69 11.79 -1.75
C LEU A 68 -2.19 11.64 -1.40
N GLY A 69 -1.40 12.70 -1.55
CA GLY A 69 0.02 12.70 -1.21
C GLY A 69 0.23 12.72 0.30
N ILE A 70 0.39 11.56 0.91
CA ILE A 70 0.70 11.39 2.34
C ILE A 70 2.12 10.86 2.53
N SER A 71 2.68 11.10 3.72
CA SER A 71 3.87 10.41 4.21
C SER A 71 3.54 9.69 5.50
N THR A 72 3.82 8.40 5.54
CA THR A 72 3.73 7.54 6.73
C THR A 72 5.12 7.11 7.22
N ILE A 73 6.18 7.53 6.50
CA ILE A 73 7.57 7.22 6.81
C ILE A 73 7.95 7.87 8.13
N ASN A 74 8.53 7.07 9.03
CA ASN A 74 9.01 7.48 10.34
C ASN A 74 7.98 8.31 11.14
N SER A 75 6.73 7.86 11.12
CA SER A 75 5.63 8.47 11.87
C SER A 75 5.96 8.65 13.36
N LYS A 76 5.51 9.78 13.93
CA LYS A 76 5.68 10.12 15.36
C LYS A 76 4.91 9.21 16.31
N ASN A 77 4.04 8.35 15.80
CA ASN A 77 3.29 7.40 16.62
C ASN A 77 4.26 6.39 17.26
N PRO A 78 4.27 6.23 18.60
CA PRO A 78 5.23 5.37 19.30
C PRO A 78 5.09 3.88 18.97
N SER A 79 3.96 3.45 18.41
CA SER A 79 3.74 2.07 17.95
C SER A 79 3.98 1.89 16.45
N ALA A 80 4.31 2.95 15.71
CA ALA A 80 4.51 2.86 14.27
C ALA A 80 5.80 2.13 13.91
N TYR A 81 5.71 1.25 12.92
CA TYR A 81 6.89 0.79 12.20
C TYR A 81 7.42 1.95 11.33
N PRO A 82 8.73 2.23 11.31
CA PRO A 82 9.25 3.45 10.68
C PRO A 82 9.36 3.38 9.15
N ILE A 83 9.28 2.19 8.54
CA ILE A 83 9.42 1.99 7.10
C ILE A 83 8.07 1.55 6.54
N VAL A 84 7.13 2.50 6.46
CA VAL A 84 5.77 2.28 5.97
C VAL A 84 5.52 3.23 4.80
N SER A 85 4.82 2.72 3.78
CA SER A 85 4.36 3.51 2.65
C SER A 85 3.03 2.95 2.14
N GLN A 86 2.17 3.84 1.66
CA GLN A 86 1.07 3.48 0.78
C GLN A 86 1.57 3.18 -0.64
N THR A 87 0.73 2.50 -1.42
CA THR A 87 0.88 2.36 -2.88
C THR A 87 -0.28 3.05 -3.60
N PHE A 88 -0.15 3.27 -4.90
CA PHE A 88 -1.11 4.05 -5.69
C PHE A 88 -1.71 3.22 -6.82
N LEU A 89 -3.00 3.44 -7.07
CA LEU A 89 -3.66 3.09 -8.32
C LEU A 89 -3.79 4.38 -9.13
N VAL A 90 -3.28 4.37 -10.36
CA VAL A 90 -3.25 5.55 -11.23
C VAL A 90 -4.09 5.28 -12.47
N THR A 91 -5.00 6.20 -12.78
CA THR A 91 -5.80 6.18 -14.00
C THR A 91 -5.95 7.59 -14.54
N TYR A 92 -6.30 7.71 -15.82
CA TYR A 92 -6.68 9.00 -16.40
C TYR A 92 -8.00 9.46 -15.81
N GLU A 93 -8.12 10.77 -15.54
CA GLU A 93 -9.40 11.36 -15.12
C GLU A 93 -10.48 11.12 -16.19
N ASP A 94 -10.12 11.27 -17.48
CA ASP A 94 -10.97 10.90 -18.61
C ASP A 94 -10.33 9.74 -19.39
N MET A 95 -10.73 8.52 -19.04
CA MET A 95 -10.16 7.30 -19.62
C MET A 95 -10.49 7.15 -21.11
N CYS A 96 -11.64 7.65 -21.55
CA CYS A 96 -12.06 7.55 -22.95
C CYS A 96 -11.25 8.47 -23.87
N LYS A 97 -10.88 9.66 -23.39
CA LYS A 97 -9.90 10.50 -24.09
C LYS A 97 -8.51 9.87 -24.19
N ALA A 98 -8.17 8.97 -23.27
CA ALA A 98 -6.95 8.17 -23.32
C ALA A 98 -7.09 6.88 -24.18
N GLY A 99 -8.21 6.72 -24.90
CA GLY A 99 -8.43 5.59 -25.82
C GLY A 99 -9.04 4.34 -25.17
N VAL A 100 -9.45 4.42 -23.89
CA VAL A 100 -10.13 3.31 -23.21
C VAL A 100 -11.60 3.28 -23.63
N SER A 101 -12.15 2.09 -23.91
CA SER A 101 -13.59 1.98 -24.20
C SER A 101 -14.43 2.36 -22.98
N GLN A 102 -15.65 2.86 -23.19
CA GLN A 102 -16.54 3.21 -22.09
C GLN A 102 -16.83 2.02 -21.15
N SER A 103 -17.00 0.81 -21.70
CA SER A 103 -17.24 -0.40 -20.89
C SER A 103 -16.05 -0.75 -20.01
N THR A 104 -14.82 -0.66 -20.53
CA THR A 104 -13.60 -0.86 -19.73
C THR A 104 -13.44 0.24 -18.69
N ALA A 105 -13.73 1.50 -19.03
CA ALA A 105 -13.66 2.62 -18.10
C ALA A 105 -14.62 2.45 -16.90
N SER A 106 -15.86 2.03 -17.15
CA SER A 106 -16.82 1.67 -16.09
C SER A 106 -16.36 0.47 -15.26
N ALA A 107 -15.79 -0.56 -15.89
CA ALA A 107 -15.26 -1.72 -15.15
C ALA A 107 -14.09 -1.32 -14.23
N VAL A 108 -13.18 -0.44 -14.69
CA VAL A 108 -12.11 0.10 -13.85
C VAL A 108 -12.70 0.87 -12.67
N LYS A 109 -13.68 1.76 -12.89
CA LYS A 109 -14.33 2.48 -11.79
C LYS A 109 -14.96 1.53 -10.77
N HIS A 110 -15.68 0.49 -11.21
CA HIS A 110 -16.25 -0.52 -10.30
C HIS A 110 -15.17 -1.25 -9.50
N PHE A 111 -14.08 -1.66 -10.15
CA PHE A 111 -12.96 -2.30 -9.46
C PHE A 111 -12.35 -1.39 -8.40
N LEU A 112 -12.12 -0.11 -8.72
CA LEU A 112 -11.57 0.85 -7.78
C LEU A 112 -12.51 1.12 -6.60
N THR A 113 -13.82 1.22 -6.85
CA THR A 113 -14.84 1.34 -5.80
C THR A 113 -14.84 0.14 -4.88
N TYR A 114 -14.73 -1.08 -5.43
CA TYR A 114 -14.58 -2.29 -4.62
C TYR A 114 -13.28 -2.25 -3.80
N ALA A 115 -12.15 -1.94 -4.44
CA ALA A 115 -10.83 -1.92 -3.80
C ALA A 115 -10.75 -0.92 -2.64
N LEU A 116 -11.34 0.27 -2.78
CA LEU A 116 -11.40 1.29 -1.72
C LEU A 116 -12.50 1.03 -0.66
N GLY A 117 -13.42 0.12 -0.94
CA GLY A 117 -14.53 -0.26 -0.07
C GLY A 117 -14.42 -1.69 0.43
N GLN A 118 -15.34 -2.55 -0.01
CA GLN A 118 -15.49 -3.93 0.48
C GLN A 118 -14.22 -4.78 0.35
N GLY A 119 -13.38 -4.53 -0.66
CA GLY A 119 -12.13 -5.23 -0.87
C GLY A 119 -11.13 -5.06 0.27
N GLN A 120 -11.24 -4.00 1.08
CA GLN A 120 -10.39 -3.81 2.26
C GLN A 120 -10.55 -4.92 3.30
N SER A 121 -11.68 -5.64 3.31
CA SER A 121 -11.90 -6.81 4.20
C SER A 121 -10.99 -8.01 3.89
N THR A 122 -10.42 -8.06 2.68
CA THR A 122 -9.45 -9.09 2.27
C THR A 122 -8.05 -8.85 2.83
N LEU A 123 -7.80 -7.68 3.44
CA LEU A 123 -6.50 -7.28 3.96
C LEU A 123 -6.49 -7.40 5.50
N GLY A 124 -5.37 -7.82 6.07
CA GLY A 124 -5.21 -7.89 7.53
C GLY A 124 -4.21 -8.94 7.98
N ALA A 125 -4.33 -9.36 9.25
CA ALA A 125 -3.43 -10.32 9.88
C ALA A 125 -3.99 -11.76 9.93
N GLY A 126 -5.21 -12.00 9.41
CA GLY A 126 -5.84 -13.32 9.41
C GLY A 126 -5.23 -14.28 8.38
N SER A 127 -5.35 -15.58 8.63
CA SER A 127 -4.81 -16.65 7.77
C SER A 127 -5.40 -16.67 6.35
N ASN A 128 -6.59 -16.08 6.16
CA ASN A 128 -7.25 -15.96 4.85
C ASN A 128 -7.21 -14.52 4.31
N GLN A 129 -6.36 -13.66 4.89
CA GLN A 129 -6.21 -12.27 4.48
C GLN A 129 -4.82 -12.04 3.88
N LEU A 130 -4.74 -11.12 2.94
CA LEU A 130 -3.46 -10.63 2.44
C LEU A 130 -2.80 -9.76 3.53
N PRO A 131 -1.49 -9.92 3.77
CA PRO A 131 -0.78 -9.26 4.88
C PRO A 131 -0.48 -7.79 4.57
N TYR A 132 -1.52 -7.00 4.30
CA TYR A 132 -1.46 -5.55 4.13
C TYR A 132 -2.33 -4.86 5.16
N ALA A 133 -1.90 -3.67 5.59
CA ALA A 133 -2.71 -2.81 6.44
C ALA A 133 -3.86 -2.20 5.61
N PRO A 134 -5.13 -2.30 6.07
CA PRO A 134 -6.23 -1.60 5.45
C PRO A 134 -6.04 -0.08 5.47
N LEU A 135 -6.65 0.60 4.50
CA LEU A 135 -6.63 2.06 4.41
C LEU A 135 -7.29 2.69 5.65
N PRO A 136 -6.70 3.75 6.23
CA PRO A 136 -7.41 4.59 7.19
C PRO A 136 -8.68 5.18 6.58
N ALA A 137 -9.73 5.37 7.38
CA ALA A 137 -11.01 5.90 6.91
C ALA A 137 -10.88 7.26 6.18
N SER A 138 -9.98 8.13 6.63
CA SER A 138 -9.70 9.42 5.98
C SER A 138 -9.13 9.25 4.57
N LEU A 139 -8.24 8.27 4.36
CA LEU A 139 -7.64 7.98 3.07
C LEU A 139 -8.64 7.31 2.13
N ALA A 140 -9.45 6.37 2.64
CA ALA A 140 -10.53 5.76 1.88
C ALA A 140 -11.58 6.80 1.43
N SER A 141 -11.94 7.74 2.31
CA SER A 141 -12.86 8.83 1.98
C SER A 141 -12.32 9.73 0.86
N GLN A 142 -11.07 10.19 0.98
CA GLN A 142 -10.44 11.02 -0.06
C GLN A 142 -10.22 10.25 -1.38
N GLY A 143 -9.93 8.94 -1.31
CA GLY A 143 -9.85 8.08 -2.49
C GLY A 143 -11.19 8.00 -3.23
N ASN A 144 -12.30 7.79 -2.52
CA ASN A 144 -13.64 7.81 -3.10
C ASN A 144 -13.99 9.18 -3.71
N ALA A 145 -13.51 10.28 -3.12
CA ALA A 145 -13.67 11.61 -3.70
C ALA A 145 -12.90 11.77 -5.03
N GLN A 146 -11.78 11.07 -5.24
CA GLN A 146 -11.12 11.02 -6.56
C GLN A 146 -11.91 10.19 -7.56
N LEU A 147 -12.50 9.06 -7.14
CA LEU A 147 -13.31 8.22 -8.04
C LEU A 147 -14.52 8.97 -8.62
N ALA A 148 -15.09 9.91 -7.86
CA ALA A 148 -16.18 10.76 -8.33
C ALA A 148 -15.79 11.69 -9.49
N LYS A 149 -14.49 11.91 -9.72
CA LYS A 149 -13.98 12.76 -10.82
C LYS A 149 -13.81 12.00 -12.13
N LEU A 150 -13.90 10.67 -12.12
CA LEU A 150 -13.67 9.86 -13.31
C LEU A 150 -14.75 10.11 -14.37
N LYS A 151 -14.29 10.24 -15.62
CA LYS A 151 -15.09 10.63 -16.78
C LYS A 151 -14.83 9.72 -17.98
N CYS A 152 -15.75 9.76 -18.92
CA CYS A 152 -15.62 9.26 -20.28
C CYS A 152 -16.10 10.33 -21.25
N ASN A 153 -15.19 10.85 -22.06
CA ASN A 153 -15.46 11.89 -23.06
C ASN A 153 -16.14 13.14 -22.45
N GLY A 154 -15.65 13.57 -21.29
CA GLY A 154 -16.17 14.72 -20.54
C GLY A 154 -17.36 14.43 -19.63
N SER A 155 -18.06 13.31 -19.82
CA SER A 155 -19.22 12.92 -19.01
C SER A 155 -18.77 12.12 -17.78
N PRO A 156 -19.35 12.33 -16.58
CA PRO A 156 -19.07 11.50 -15.42
C PRO A 156 -19.32 10.02 -15.73
N LEU A 157 -18.37 9.15 -15.36
CA LEU A 157 -18.58 7.71 -15.42
C LEU A 157 -19.58 7.30 -14.35
N SER A 158 -20.54 6.43 -14.69
CA SER A 158 -21.37 5.71 -13.72
C SER A 158 -20.54 4.63 -13.02
#